data_AF-V7HMF1-F1
#
_entry.id   AF-V7HMF1-F1
#
_cell.length_a   1.000
_cell.length_b   1.000
_cell.length_c   1.000
_cell.angle_alpha   90.00
_cell.angle_beta   90.00
_cell.angle_gamma   90.00
#
_symmetry.space_group_name_H-M   'P 1'
#
loop_
_entity.id
_entity.type
_entity.pdbx_description
1 polymer ?
#
loop_
_entity_poly.entity_id
_entity_poly.type
_entity_poly.pdbx_seq_one_letter_code
_entity_poly.pdbx_strand_id
1 'polypeptide(L)'
;MSPATAAALAEIEAAVRTGQARLVPALFSWQFGRAASAAAFRAAKAAGIIEVAYTSVAGTPVYQAAGINAALALFATSTKH
;
A
#
# COMPACT_ATOMS: atom_id res chain seq x y z
N MET A 1 -8.57 -12.93 -10.86
CA MET A 1 -7.64 -12.52 -9.77
C MET A 1 -7.41 -13.73 -8.86
N SER A 2 -6.17 -14.00 -8.42
CA SER A 2 -5.89 -15.15 -7.55
C SER A 2 -6.30 -14.90 -6.08
N PRO A 3 -6.57 -15.94 -5.26
CA PRO A 3 -6.88 -15.76 -3.84
C PRO A 3 -5.78 -15.00 -3.07
N ALA A 4 -4.50 -15.31 -3.34
CA ALA A 4 -3.37 -14.62 -2.73
C ALA A 4 -3.30 -13.14 -3.14
N THR A 5 -3.67 -12.81 -4.39
CA THR A 5 -3.75 -11.42 -4.85
C THR A 5 -4.88 -10.67 -4.14
N ALA A 6 -6.04 -11.30 -3.95
CA ALA A 6 -7.16 -10.70 -3.25
C ALA A 6 -6.83 -10.46 -1.77
N ALA A 7 -6.17 -11.41 -1.11
CA ALA A 7 -5.70 -11.26 0.26
C ALA A 7 -4.68 -10.12 0.40
N ALA A 8 -3.71 -10.04 -0.50
CA ALA A 8 -2.73 -8.96 -0.51
C ALA A 8 -3.39 -7.58 -0.75
N LEU A 9 -4.43 -7.51 -1.59
CA LEU A 9 -5.18 -6.27 -1.83
C LEU A 9 -5.97 -5.85 -0.58
N ALA A 10 -6.65 -6.79 0.08
CA ALA A 10 -7.35 -6.53 1.32
C ALA A 10 -6.42 -6.03 2.43
N GLU A 11 -5.19 -6.56 2.50
CA GLU A 11 -4.17 -6.11 3.45
C GLU A 11 -3.71 -4.68 3.14
N ILE A 12 -3.53 -4.33 1.85
CA ILE A 12 -3.23 -2.94 1.43
C ILE A 12 -4.35 -2.00 1.89
N GLU A 13 -5.61 -2.35 1.63
CA GLU A 13 -6.76 -1.55 2.04
C GLU A 13 -6.88 -1.42 3.57
N ALA A 14 -6.58 -2.47 4.31
CA ALA A 14 -6.53 -2.44 5.78
C ALA A 14 -5.43 -1.50 6.27
N ALA A 15 -4.21 -1.63 5.75
CA ALA A 15 -3.08 -0.77 6.10
C ALA A 15 -3.34 0.71 5.76
N VAL A 16 -4.00 0.99 4.64
CA VAL A 16 -4.44 2.34 4.29
C VAL A 16 -5.47 2.87 5.29
N ARG A 17 -6.48 2.08 5.64
CA ARG A 17 -7.51 2.46 6.62
C ARG A 17 -6.95 2.72 8.02
N THR A 18 -5.90 2.01 8.42
CA THR A 18 -5.24 2.22 9.72
C THR A 18 -4.24 3.38 9.69
N GLY A 19 -4.12 4.10 8.56
CA GLY A 19 -3.26 5.26 8.44
C GLY A 19 -1.79 4.90 8.29
N GLN A 20 -1.45 3.71 7.80
CA GLN A 20 -0.07 3.33 7.59
C GLN A 20 0.59 4.26 6.56
N ALA A 21 1.66 4.94 6.99
CA ALA A 21 2.29 5.98 6.19
C ALA A 21 2.96 5.45 4.90
N ARG A 22 3.50 4.22 4.94
CA ARG A 22 4.31 3.64 3.87
C ARG A 22 3.99 2.16 3.65
N LEU A 23 3.87 1.78 2.38
CA LEU A 23 3.57 0.43 1.91
C LEU A 23 4.69 -0.01 0.95
N VAL A 24 5.36 -1.10 1.27
CA VAL A 24 6.52 -1.60 0.51
C VAL A 24 6.19 -2.98 -0.07
N PRO A 25 6.16 -3.16 -1.40
CA PRO A 25 5.78 -4.44 -2.02
C PRO A 25 6.63 -5.63 -1.56
N ALA A 26 7.91 -5.39 -1.25
CA ALA A 26 8.82 -6.42 -0.77
C ALA A 26 8.30 -7.05 0.54
N LEU A 27 7.76 -6.27 1.48
CA LEU A 27 7.25 -6.79 2.77
C LEU A 27 6.05 -7.72 2.56
N PHE A 28 5.19 -7.40 1.60
CA PHE A 28 4.03 -8.23 1.24
C PHE A 28 4.45 -9.52 0.53
N SER A 29 5.56 -9.50 -0.20
CA SER A 29 6.00 -10.64 -1.00
C SER A 29 6.44 -11.84 -0.16
N TRP A 30 6.86 -11.64 1.10
CA TRP A 30 7.16 -12.71 2.05
C TRP A 30 5.91 -13.51 2.45
N GLN A 31 4.76 -12.83 2.53
CA GLN A 31 3.51 -13.43 3.00
C GLN A 31 2.62 -13.94 1.86
N PHE A 32 2.51 -13.17 0.77
CA PHE A 32 1.56 -13.46 -0.31
C PHE A 32 2.25 -13.97 -1.59
N GLY A 33 3.57 -13.90 -1.65
CA GLY A 33 4.35 -14.21 -2.84
C GLY A 33 4.48 -13.02 -3.79
N ARG A 34 5.63 -12.96 -4.48
CA ARG A 34 6.06 -11.80 -5.29
C ARG A 34 5.06 -11.43 -6.40
N ALA A 35 4.53 -12.42 -7.12
CA ALA A 35 3.58 -12.20 -8.21
C ALA A 35 2.23 -11.66 -7.72
N ALA A 36 1.72 -12.22 -6.60
CA ALA A 36 0.45 -11.80 -6.03
C ALA A 36 0.53 -10.39 -5.45
N SER A 37 1.60 -10.07 -4.70
CA SER A 37 1.83 -8.72 -4.19
C SER A 37 1.96 -7.71 -5.32
N ALA A 38 2.77 -7.99 -6.36
CA ALA A 38 2.90 -7.08 -7.49
C ALA A 38 1.56 -6.81 -8.20
N ALA A 39 0.71 -7.84 -8.35
CA ALA A 39 -0.63 -7.68 -8.92
C ALA A 39 -1.54 -6.84 -8.01
N ALA A 40 -1.51 -7.06 -6.70
CA ALA A 40 -2.30 -6.32 -5.74
C ALA A 40 -1.93 -4.83 -5.70
N PHE A 41 -0.62 -4.50 -5.67
CA PHE A 41 -0.16 -3.10 -5.71
C PHE A 41 -0.53 -2.41 -7.03
N ARG A 42 -0.51 -3.12 -8.17
CA ARG A 42 -1.01 -2.56 -9.44
C ARG A 42 -2.51 -2.28 -9.39
N ALA A 43 -3.30 -3.21 -8.84
CA ALA A 43 -4.74 -3.04 -8.70
C ALA A 43 -5.08 -1.86 -7.75
N ALA A 44 -4.44 -1.79 -6.59
CA ALA A 44 -4.64 -0.72 -5.62
C ALA A 44 -4.26 0.66 -6.19
N LYS A 45 -3.16 0.75 -6.94
CA LYS A 45 -2.76 1.98 -7.63
C LYS A 45 -3.78 2.38 -8.71
N ALA A 46 -4.22 1.43 -9.54
CA ALA A 46 -5.20 1.68 -10.58
C ALA A 46 -6.57 2.13 -10.02
N ALA A 47 -6.93 1.61 -8.84
CA ALA A 47 -8.13 2.01 -8.10
C ALA A 47 -7.99 3.34 -7.34
N GLY A 48 -6.81 3.98 -7.35
CA GLY A 48 -6.57 5.24 -6.64
C GLY A 48 -6.55 5.09 -5.11
N ILE A 49 -6.33 3.88 -4.59
CA ILE A 49 -6.23 3.61 -3.14
C ILE A 49 -4.85 4.04 -2.63
N ILE A 50 -3.82 3.78 -3.44
CA ILE A 50 -2.42 4.11 -3.15
C ILE A 50 -1.76 4.84 -4.31
N GLU A 51 -0.73 5.60 -4.01
CA GLU A 51 0.13 6.27 -4.98
C GLU A 51 1.61 6.05 -4.64
N VAL A 52 2.49 6.29 -5.60
CA VAL A 52 3.94 6.19 -5.36
C VAL A 52 4.36 7.40 -4.55
N ALA A 53 4.89 7.16 -3.36
CA ALA A 53 5.44 8.22 -2.51
C ALA A 53 6.84 8.61 -2.98
N TYR A 54 7.70 7.60 -3.16
CA TYR A 54 9.06 7.76 -3.67
C TYR A 54 9.57 6.42 -4.19
N THR A 55 10.66 6.46 -4.93
CA THR A 55 11.42 5.26 -5.32
C THR A 55 12.65 5.17 -4.44
N SER A 56 12.87 4.02 -3.79
CA SER A 56 14.05 3.83 -2.95
C SER A 56 15.33 3.82 -3.80
N VAL A 57 16.48 3.97 -3.15
CA VAL A 57 17.80 3.88 -3.81
C VAL A 57 18.03 2.54 -4.52
N ALA A 58 17.33 1.49 -4.10
CA ALA A 58 17.34 0.17 -4.73
C ALA A 58 16.35 0.05 -5.90
N GLY A 59 15.78 1.17 -6.39
CA GLY A 59 14.82 1.19 -7.49
C GLY A 59 13.44 0.62 -7.15
N THR A 60 13.15 0.40 -5.85
CA THR A 60 11.87 -0.19 -5.44
C THR A 60 10.87 0.92 -5.11
N PRO A 61 9.68 0.92 -5.73
CA PRO A 61 8.66 1.91 -5.41
C PRO A 61 8.11 1.68 -4.00
N VAL A 62 8.04 2.76 -3.22
CA VAL A 62 7.36 2.83 -1.93
C VAL A 62 6.07 3.61 -2.12
N TYR A 63 4.99 3.09 -1.57
CA TYR A 63 3.65 3.63 -1.77
C TYR A 63 3.13 4.28 -0.49
N GLN A 64 2.17 5.18 -0.66
CA GLN A 64 1.37 5.78 0.40
C GLN A 64 -0.11 5.74 0.04
N ALA A 65 -0.98 5.97 1.02
CA ALA A 65 -2.40 6.19 0.78
C ALA A 65 -2.61 7.38 -0.18
N ALA A 66 -3.59 7.29 -1.08
CA ALA A 66 -3.94 8.35 -2.02
C ALA A 66 -5.30 8.98 -1.70
N GLY A 67 -5.54 10.20 -2.19
CA GLY A 67 -6.83 10.89 -2.09
C GLY A 67 -7.28 11.13 -0.63
N ILE A 68 -8.56 10.87 -0.34
CA ILE A 68 -9.13 11.03 1.02
C ILE A 68 -8.39 10.16 2.05
N ASN A 69 -7.88 9.00 1.62
CA ASN A 69 -7.12 8.12 2.51
C ASN A 69 -5.76 8.73 2.90
N ALA A 70 -5.16 9.57 2.04
CA ALA A 70 -3.96 10.33 2.38
C ALA A 70 -4.25 11.37 3.47
N ALA A 71 -5.40 12.06 3.37
CA ALA A 71 -5.84 13.03 4.37
C ALA A 71 -6.11 12.36 5.73
N LEU A 72 -6.72 11.18 5.74
CA LEU A 72 -6.90 10.39 6.97
C LEU A 72 -5.57 9.97 7.60
N ALA A 73 -4.62 9.49 6.79
CA ALA A 73 -3.30 9.08 7.26
C ALA A 73 -2.52 10.26 7.89
N LEU A 74 -2.56 11.44 7.25
CA LEU A 74 -1.98 12.68 7.78
C LEU A 74 -2.60 13.07 9.13
N PHE A 75 -3.92 13.01 9.24
CA PHE A 75 -4.64 13.34 10.47
C PHE A 75 -4.29 12.38 11.62
N ALA A 76 -4.21 11.07 11.33
CA ALA A 76 -3.80 10.05 12.30
C ALA A 76 -2.36 10.24 12.81
N THR A 77 -1.47 10.80 11.98
CA THR A 77 -0.11 11.15 12.41
C THR A 77 -0.02 12.51 13.12
N SER A 78 -0.96 13.43 12.88
CA SER A 78 -0.95 14.80 13.43
C SER A 78 -1.49 14.89 14.87
N THR A 79 -2.27 13.93 15.34
CA THR A 79 -2.86 13.93 16.70
C THR A 79 -1.90 13.48 17.80
N LYS A 80 -0.61 13.29 17.49
CA LYS A 80 0.44 12.97 18.49
C LYS A 80 1.18 14.19 19.04
N HIS A 81 0.61 15.39 18.94
CA HIS A 81 1.19 16.63 19.47
C HIS A 81 0.37 17.19 20.63
#